data_AF-A0A7Z9VLB4-F1
#
_entry.id   AF-A0A7Z9VLB4-F1
#
_cell.length_a   1.000
_cell.length_b   1.000
_cell.length_c   1.000
_cell.angle_alpha   90.00
_cell.angle_beta   90.00
_cell.angle_gamma   90.00
#
_symmetry.space_group_name_H-M   'P 1'
#
loop_
_entity.id
_entity.type
_entity.pdbx_description
1 polymer ?
#
loop_
_entity_poly.entity_id
_entity_poly.type
_entity_poly.pdbx_seq_one_letter_code
_entity_poly.pdbx_strand_id
1 'polypeptide(L)'
;MYDRKKVWSWAFYDWANSAFSTTVMAGFFPIFFEKYWSNPDDVIQSTYQLGWANSIASILIAAISPFLGAVADRGSAKKKFLFFFAYLGILMTGGLWMVDQGEWQTAILFYVIASVGFLGGNIFYDSLLPSIATNEDVDYVSSLGFAVGYIGGGLLFL
;
A
#
# COMPACT_ATOMS: atom_id res chain seq x y z
N MET A 1 -5.74 23.48 19.30
CA MET A 1 -5.93 22.08 19.74
C MET A 1 -6.65 21.33 18.62
N TYR A 2 -6.02 20.32 18.04
CA TYR A 2 -6.59 19.53 16.94
C TYR A 2 -7.66 18.54 17.44
N ASP A 3 -8.50 18.08 16.52
CA ASP A 3 -9.53 17.09 16.82
C ASP A 3 -8.92 15.70 16.97
N ARG A 4 -8.87 15.19 18.21
CA ARG A 4 -8.28 13.88 18.52
C ARG A 4 -8.94 12.73 17.75
N LYS A 5 -10.24 12.80 17.44
CA LYS A 5 -10.91 11.73 16.70
C LYS A 5 -10.38 11.63 15.27
N LYS A 6 -10.08 12.77 14.64
CA LYS A 6 -9.50 12.81 13.28
C LYS A 6 -8.08 12.26 13.26
N VAL A 7 -7.26 12.60 14.25
CA VAL A 7 -5.90 12.08 14.40
C VAL A 7 -5.89 10.57 14.57
N TRP A 8 -6.70 10.03 15.49
CA TRP A 8 -6.80 8.59 15.65
C TRP A 8 -7.33 7.88 14.41
N SER A 9 -8.33 8.46 13.72
CA SER A 9 -8.84 7.88 12.46
C SER A 9 -7.77 7.82 11.37
N TRP A 10 -6.90 8.84 11.30
CA TRP A 10 -5.76 8.87 10.39
C TRP A 10 -4.69 7.85 10.81
N ALA A 11 -4.31 7.80 12.09
CA ALA A 11 -3.33 6.83 12.59
C ALA A 11 -3.78 5.36 12.41
N PHE A 12 -5.08 5.06 12.56
CA PHE A 12 -5.62 3.72 12.30
C PHE A 12 -5.64 3.36 10.81
N TYR A 13 -5.66 4.35 9.91
CA TYR A 13 -5.42 4.07 8.50
C TYR A 13 -3.98 3.57 8.31
N ASP A 14 -2.99 4.21 8.95
CA ASP A 14 -1.59 3.76 8.89
C ASP A 14 -1.40 2.35 9.43
N TRP A 15 -2.08 2.01 10.53
CA TRP A 15 -2.14 0.65 11.07
C TRP A 15 -2.57 -0.36 10.01
N ALA A 16 -3.71 -0.12 9.38
CA ALA A 16 -4.27 -1.04 8.38
C ALA A 16 -3.37 -1.12 7.15
N ASN A 17 -2.83 0.01 6.73
CA ASN A 17 -1.95 0.13 5.58
C ASN A 17 -0.62 -0.60 5.80
N SER A 18 -0.09 -0.56 7.02
CA SER A 18 1.14 -1.26 7.39
C SER A 18 1.02 -2.78 7.22
N ALA A 19 -0.16 -3.35 7.45
CA ALA A 19 -0.42 -4.78 7.20
C ALA A 19 -0.20 -5.17 5.72
N PHE A 20 -0.57 -4.28 4.78
CA PHE A 20 -0.30 -4.50 3.35
C PHE A 20 1.21 -4.44 3.06
N SER A 21 1.91 -3.42 3.58
CA SER A 21 3.35 -3.29 3.37
C SER A 21 4.12 -4.49 3.92
N THR A 22 3.81 -4.93 5.14
CA THR A 22 4.52 -6.04 5.77
C THR A 22 4.13 -7.39 5.18
N THR A 23 2.86 -7.62 4.84
CA THR A 23 2.40 -8.92 4.30
C THR A 23 2.58 -9.04 2.80
N VAL A 24 2.07 -8.07 2.04
CA VAL A 24 1.99 -8.17 0.58
C VAL A 24 3.28 -7.68 -0.06
N MET A 25 3.93 -6.64 0.45
CA MET A 25 5.17 -6.17 -0.19
C MET A 25 6.41 -6.91 0.30
N ALA A 26 6.54 -7.07 1.63
CA ALA A 26 7.79 -7.56 2.22
C ALA A 26 7.79 -9.06 2.57
N GLY A 27 6.72 -9.57 3.16
CA GLY A 27 6.72 -10.87 3.82
C GLY A 27 6.18 -12.01 2.96
N PHE A 28 4.86 -12.10 2.87
CA PHE A 28 4.16 -13.27 2.34
C PHE A 28 4.17 -13.36 0.82
N PHE A 29 3.91 -12.27 0.10
CA PHE A 29 3.79 -12.36 -1.36
C PHE A 29 5.07 -12.87 -2.03
N PRO A 30 6.29 -12.37 -1.75
CA PRO A 30 7.49 -12.88 -2.42
C PRO A 30 7.70 -14.38 -2.18
N ILE A 31 7.48 -14.83 -0.94
CA ILE A 31 7.62 -16.24 -0.54
C ILE A 31 6.57 -17.09 -1.24
N PHE A 32 5.30 -16.70 -1.18
CA PHE A 32 4.21 -17.46 -1.79
C PHE A 32 4.29 -17.45 -3.31
N PHE A 33 4.75 -16.34 -3.89
CA PHE A 33 5.00 -16.23 -5.33
C PHE A 33 6.04 -17.23 -5.80
N GLU A 34 7.18 -17.33 -5.13
CA GLU A 34 8.19 -18.35 -5.44
C GLU A 34 7.61 -19.77 -5.29
N LYS A 35 6.89 -20.04 -4.20
CA LYS A 35 6.46 -21.40 -3.85
C LYS A 35 5.23 -21.91 -4.60
N TYR A 36 4.32 -21.02 -5.03
CA TYR A 36 3.01 -21.42 -5.54
C TYR A 36 2.75 -20.91 -6.96
N TRP A 37 2.99 -19.63 -7.25
CA TRP A 37 2.68 -19.06 -8.57
C TRP A 37 3.81 -19.20 -9.58
N SER A 38 5.07 -19.24 -9.13
CA SER A 38 6.25 -19.37 -9.98
C SER A 38 6.82 -20.79 -9.93
N ASN A 39 8.14 -20.92 -9.96
CA ASN A 39 8.85 -22.19 -9.94
C ASN A 39 9.69 -22.32 -8.64
N PRO A 40 9.30 -23.19 -7.69
CA PRO A 40 10.03 -23.39 -6.45
C PRO A 40 11.42 -24.02 -6.64
N ASP A 41 11.67 -24.68 -7.78
CA ASP A 41 12.96 -25.30 -8.11
C ASP A 41 13.89 -24.33 -8.85
N ASP A 42 13.38 -23.17 -9.30
CA ASP A 42 14.15 -22.13 -9.98
C ASP A 42 13.94 -20.76 -9.32
N VAL A 43 14.69 -20.54 -8.24
CA VAL A 43 14.68 -19.30 -7.46
C VAL A 43 15.16 -18.11 -8.29
N ILE A 44 16.05 -18.32 -9.27
CA ILE A 44 16.57 -17.25 -10.13
C ILE A 44 15.45 -16.72 -11.02
N GLN A 45 14.67 -17.62 -11.64
CA GLN A 45 13.52 -17.27 -12.44
C GLN A 45 12.44 -16.56 -11.61
N SER A 46 12.12 -17.09 -10.42
CA SER A 46 11.14 -16.47 -9.50
C SER A 46 11.55 -15.04 -9.10
N THR A 47 12.84 -14.86 -8.77
CA THR A 47 13.40 -13.54 -8.42
C THR A 47 13.34 -12.57 -9.60
N TYR A 48 13.66 -13.03 -10.82
CA TYR A 48 13.57 -12.22 -12.02
C TYR A 48 12.14 -11.75 -12.30
N GLN A 49 11.16 -12.63 -12.16
CA GLN A 49 9.74 -12.31 -12.32
C GLN A 49 9.25 -11.28 -11.29
N LEU A 50 9.60 -11.46 -10.01
CA LEU A 50 9.31 -10.47 -8.96
C LEU A 50 10.00 -9.13 -9.20
N GLY A 51 11.23 -9.15 -9.73
CA GLY A 51 11.94 -7.94 -10.14
C GLY A 51 11.18 -7.16 -11.21
N TRP A 52 10.63 -7.86 -12.20
CA TRP A 52 9.74 -7.26 -13.21
C TRP A 52 8.47 -6.68 -12.59
N ALA A 53 7.80 -7.42 -11.70
CA ALA A 53 6.61 -6.96 -11.01
C ALA A 53 6.86 -5.63 -10.29
N ASN A 54 7.90 -5.58 -9.46
CA ASN A 54 8.27 -4.39 -8.70
C ASN A 54 8.68 -3.22 -9.62
N SER A 55 9.39 -3.49 -10.72
CA SER A 55 9.78 -2.47 -11.69
C SER A 55 8.58 -1.86 -12.40
N ILE A 56 7.64 -2.69 -12.85
CA ILE A 56 6.40 -2.23 -13.51
C ILE A 56 5.57 -1.40 -12.54
N ALA A 57 5.35 -1.90 -11.31
CA ALA A 57 4.63 -1.16 -10.28
C ALA A 57 5.29 0.21 -10.00
N SER A 58 6.62 0.23 -9.87
CA SER A 58 7.40 1.44 -9.60
C SER A 58 7.35 2.45 -10.75
N ILE A 59 7.42 2.00 -11.99
CA ILE A 59 7.30 2.88 -13.17
C ILE A 59 5.89 3.45 -13.27
N LEU A 60 4.86 2.61 -13.09
CA LEU A 60 3.47 3.06 -13.12
C LEU A 60 3.19 4.10 -12.05
N ILE A 61 3.58 3.84 -10.80
CA ILE A 61 3.36 4.80 -9.71
C ILE A 61 4.16 6.09 -9.93
N ALA A 62 5.41 6.00 -10.40
CA ALA A 62 6.23 7.18 -10.68
C ALA A 62 5.63 8.04 -11.81
N ALA A 63 5.01 7.42 -12.81
CA ALA A 63 4.36 8.13 -13.90
C ALA A 63 3.05 8.82 -13.46
N ILE A 64 2.25 8.19 -12.61
CA ILE A 64 0.95 8.73 -12.18
C ILE A 64 1.05 9.66 -10.95
N SER A 65 2.08 9.51 -10.11
CA SER A 65 2.18 10.23 -8.83
C SER A 65 2.17 11.77 -8.96
N PRO A 66 2.78 12.41 -9.99
CA PRO A 66 2.69 13.87 -10.12
C PRO A 66 1.26 14.34 -10.37
N PHE A 67 0.49 13.57 -11.14
CA PHE A 67 -0.91 13.86 -11.42
C PHE A 67 -1.78 13.65 -10.18
N LEU A 68 -1.59 12.53 -9.47
CA LEU A 68 -2.31 12.26 -8.23
C LEU A 68 -1.99 13.29 -7.15
N GLY A 69 -0.72 13.70 -7.04
CA GLY A 69 -0.29 14.77 -6.14
C GLY A 69 -0.95 16.11 -6.47
N ALA A 70 -0.97 16.50 -7.75
CA ALA A 70 -1.66 17.73 -8.17
C ALA A 70 -3.17 17.69 -7.88
N VAL A 71 -3.80 16.52 -8.02
CA VAL A 71 -5.21 16.31 -7.63
C VAL A 71 -5.37 16.37 -6.12
N ALA A 72 -4.44 15.82 -5.35
CA ALA A 72 -4.45 15.91 -3.89
C ALA A 72 -4.32 17.37 -3.42
N ASP A 73 -3.41 18.15 -4.00
CA ASP A 73 -3.18 19.55 -3.59
C ASP A 73 -4.38 20.46 -3.84
N ARG A 74 -5.09 20.25 -4.96
CA ARG A 74 -6.20 21.13 -5.39
C ARG A 74 -7.59 20.61 -5.05
N GLY A 75 -7.73 19.31 -4.80
CA GLY A 75 -9.02 18.64 -4.71
C GLY A 75 -9.62 18.63 -3.31
N SER A 76 -10.92 18.91 -3.21
CA SER A 76 -11.72 18.63 -2.00
C SER A 76 -12.06 17.14 -1.83
N ALA A 77 -11.75 16.32 -2.83
CA ALA A 77 -12.12 14.91 -2.92
C ALA A 77 -11.05 13.93 -2.37
N LYS A 78 -10.03 14.40 -1.63
CA LYS A 78 -8.92 13.58 -1.08
C LYS A 78 -9.40 12.26 -0.47
N LYS A 79 -10.43 12.30 0.38
CA LYS A 79 -11.02 11.11 1.01
C LYS A 79 -11.64 10.14 0.00
N LYS A 80 -12.30 10.63 -1.05
CA LYS A 80 -12.90 9.76 -2.08
C LYS A 80 -11.83 9.00 -2.85
N PHE A 81 -10.74 9.68 -3.21
CA PHE A 81 -9.60 9.03 -3.84
C PHE A 81 -8.90 8.06 -2.91
N LEU A 82 -8.69 8.43 -1.64
CA LEU A 82 -8.17 7.52 -0.62
C LEU A 82 -8.98 6.21 -0.56
N PHE A 83 -10.32 6.31 -0.48
CA PHE A 83 -11.18 5.14 -0.50
C PHE A 83 -11.06 4.35 -1.80
N PHE A 84 -11.09 5.01 -2.96
CA PHE A 84 -10.93 4.33 -4.25
C PHE A 84 -9.66 3.49 -4.31
N PHE A 85 -8.52 4.08 -3.95
CA PHE A 85 -7.22 3.42 -3.97
C PHE A 85 -7.11 2.31 -2.90
N ALA A 86 -7.66 2.53 -1.70
CA ALA A 86 -7.71 1.51 -0.67
C ALA A 86 -8.54 0.29 -1.13
N TYR A 87 -9.73 0.51 -1.69
CA TYR A 87 -10.55 -0.58 -2.22
C TYR A 87 -9.90 -1.26 -3.43
N LEU A 88 -9.20 -0.52 -4.29
CA LEU A 88 -8.40 -1.12 -5.37
C LEU A 88 -7.36 -2.08 -4.81
N GLY A 89 -6.60 -1.66 -3.80
CA GLY A 89 -5.63 -2.51 -3.10
C GLY A 89 -6.27 -3.76 -2.49
N ILE A 90 -7.38 -3.58 -1.77
CA ILE A 90 -8.12 -4.67 -1.12
C ILE A 90 -8.64 -5.69 -2.15
N LEU A 91 -9.32 -5.22 -3.21
CA LEU A 91 -9.93 -6.09 -4.21
C LEU A 91 -8.86 -6.85 -4.99
N MET A 92 -7.74 -6.22 -5.32
CA MET A 92 -6.66 -6.88 -6.05
C MET A 92 -5.91 -7.88 -5.17
N THR A 93 -5.69 -7.56 -3.90
CA THR A 93 -5.09 -8.50 -2.94
C THR A 93 -6.01 -9.70 -2.72
N GLY A 94 -7.32 -9.46 -2.53
CA GLY A 94 -8.31 -10.53 -2.40
C GLY A 94 -8.45 -11.37 -3.67
N GLY A 95 -8.26 -10.76 -4.84
CA GLY A 95 -8.27 -11.44 -6.14
C GLY A 95 -7.16 -12.47 -6.32
N LEU A 96 -6.04 -12.35 -5.58
CA LEU A 96 -4.96 -13.35 -5.60
C LEU A 96 -5.45 -14.76 -5.19
N TRP A 97 -6.53 -14.85 -4.41
CA TRP A 97 -7.13 -16.13 -4.04
C TRP A 97 -7.64 -16.92 -5.25
N MET A 98 -8.00 -16.25 -6.34
CA MET A 98 -8.50 -16.89 -7.56
C MET A 98 -7.40 -17.31 -8.53
N VAL A 99 -6.12 -17.05 -8.21
CA VAL A 99 -5.00 -17.31 -9.12
C VAL A 99 -4.48 -18.73 -8.90
N ASP A 100 -4.53 -19.54 -9.95
CA ASP A 100 -4.12 -20.93 -9.92
C ASP A 100 -2.59 -21.11 -9.81
N GLN A 101 -2.18 -22.29 -9.36
CA GLN A 101 -0.78 -22.65 -9.22
C GLN A 101 -0.05 -22.53 -10.57
N GLY A 102 1.14 -21.91 -10.59
CA GLY A 102 1.91 -21.68 -11.81
C GLY A 102 1.51 -20.46 -12.64
N GLU A 103 0.40 -19.77 -12.32
CA GLU A 103 -0.05 -18.57 -13.04
C GLU A 103 0.64 -17.28 -12.57
N TRP A 104 1.98 -17.25 -12.65
CA TRP A 104 2.78 -16.12 -12.19
C TRP A 104 2.43 -14.78 -12.84
N GLN A 105 2.05 -14.76 -14.13
CA GLN A 105 1.69 -13.51 -14.81
C GLN A 105 0.44 -12.87 -14.21
N THR A 106 -0.58 -13.69 -13.94
CA THR A 106 -1.83 -13.25 -13.30
C THR A 106 -1.54 -12.75 -11.88
N ALA A 107 -0.74 -13.49 -11.10
CA ALA A 107 -0.33 -13.07 -9.77
C ALA A 107 0.42 -11.71 -9.78
N ILE A 108 1.34 -11.51 -10.73
CA ILE A 108 2.02 -10.22 -10.91
C ILE A 108 1.04 -9.11 -11.26
N LEU A 109 0.08 -9.35 -12.15
CA LEU A 109 -0.90 -8.35 -12.54
C LEU A 109 -1.71 -7.86 -11.32
N PHE A 110 -2.23 -8.78 -10.52
CA PHE A 110 -2.94 -8.46 -9.28
C PHE A 110 -2.04 -7.72 -8.29
N TYR A 111 -0.81 -8.19 -8.09
CA TYR A 111 0.16 -7.52 -7.21
C TYR A 111 0.46 -6.09 -7.66
N VAL A 112 0.76 -5.88 -8.93
CA VAL A 112 1.08 -4.54 -9.48
C VAL A 112 -0.08 -3.58 -9.26
N ILE A 113 -1.31 -3.98 -9.57
CA ILE A 113 -2.48 -3.12 -9.38
C ILE A 113 -2.76 -2.91 -7.88
N ALA A 114 -2.55 -3.93 -7.04
CA ALA A 114 -2.66 -3.80 -5.59
C ALA A 114 -1.63 -2.80 -5.03
N SER A 115 -0.37 -2.85 -5.49
CA SER A 115 0.68 -1.90 -5.13
C SER A 115 0.34 -0.47 -5.59
N VAL A 116 -0.25 -0.31 -6.78
CA VAL A 116 -0.75 1.00 -7.23
C VAL A 116 -1.90 1.49 -6.33
N GLY A 117 -2.79 0.59 -5.91
CA GLY A 117 -3.80 0.83 -4.88
C GLY A 117 -3.19 1.38 -3.58
N PHE A 118 -2.26 0.64 -3.01
CA PHE A 118 -1.56 1.02 -1.77
C PHE A 118 -0.82 2.36 -1.90
N LEU A 119 0.08 2.50 -2.89
CA LEU A 119 0.91 3.69 -3.05
C LEU A 119 0.09 4.92 -3.45
N GLY A 120 -0.91 4.75 -4.31
CA GLY A 120 -1.84 5.81 -4.67
C GLY A 120 -2.65 6.28 -3.46
N GLY A 121 -3.10 5.35 -2.61
CA GLY A 121 -3.76 5.64 -1.35
C GLY A 121 -2.90 6.49 -0.42
N ASN A 122 -1.60 6.15 -0.31
CA ASN A 122 -0.65 6.89 0.53
C ASN A 122 -0.51 8.36 0.14
N ILE A 123 -0.49 8.67 -1.16
CA ILE A 123 -0.45 10.06 -1.64
C ILE A 123 -1.62 10.88 -1.06
N PHE A 124 -2.83 10.33 -1.10
CA PHE A 124 -4.01 11.03 -0.56
C PHE A 124 -4.05 11.02 0.96
N TYR A 125 -3.62 9.94 1.59
CA TYR A 125 -3.50 9.81 3.04
C TYR A 125 -2.56 10.86 3.63
N ASP A 126 -1.36 11.01 3.07
CA ASP A 126 -0.37 12.00 3.50
C ASP A 126 -0.88 13.42 3.28
N SER A 127 -1.57 13.66 2.16
CA SER A 127 -2.15 14.98 1.85
C SER A 127 -3.26 15.42 2.84
N LEU A 128 -3.81 14.50 3.64
CA LEU A 128 -4.81 14.82 4.67
C LEU A 128 -4.17 15.32 5.96
N LEU A 129 -2.89 15.03 6.23
CA LEU A 129 -2.21 15.37 7.48
C LEU A 129 -2.28 16.88 7.80
N PRO A 130 -2.02 17.81 6.86
CA PRO A 130 -2.14 19.26 7.13
C PRO A 130 -3.56 19.73 7.43
N SER A 131 -4.59 18.91 7.15
CA SER A 131 -5.99 19.24 7.44
C SER A 131 -6.47 18.74 8.80
N ILE A 132 -5.71 17.86 9.46
CA ILE A 132 -6.06 17.24 10.74
C ILE A 132 -5.15 17.68 11.88
N ALA A 133 -3.96 18.19 11.59
CA ALA A 133 -2.99 18.72 12.56
C ALA A 133 -2.72 20.21 12.29
N THR A 134 -2.41 20.95 13.36
CA THR A 134 -1.86 22.31 13.26
C THR A 134 -0.39 22.23 12.86
N ASN A 135 0.18 23.30 12.29
CA ASN A 135 1.60 23.33 11.92
C ASN A 135 2.56 22.98 13.09
N GLU A 136 2.18 23.28 14.33
CA GLU A 136 2.96 22.97 15.53
C GLU A 136 2.89 21.47 15.90
N ASP A 137 1.79 20.80 15.57
CA ASP A 137 1.50 19.42 15.97
C ASP A 137 1.72 18.39 14.85
N VAL A 138 1.98 18.82 13.59
CA VAL A 138 2.12 17.93 12.42
C VAL A 138 3.16 16.83 12.66
N ASP A 139 4.35 17.19 13.16
CA ASP A 139 5.44 16.24 13.37
C ASP A 139 5.08 15.17 14.42
N TYR A 140 4.42 15.59 15.49
CA TYR A 140 3.95 14.69 16.54
C TYR A 140 2.86 13.75 16.03
N VAL A 141 1.88 14.27 15.29
CA VAL A 141 0.78 13.47 14.73
C VAL A 141 1.30 12.49 13.68
N SER A 142 2.24 12.90 12.83
CA SER A 142 2.92 12.04 11.86
C SER A 142 3.66 10.89 12.56
N SER A 143 4.46 11.22 13.57
CA SER A 143 5.22 10.25 14.35
C SER A 143 4.32 9.26 15.09
N LEU A 144 3.18 9.73 15.61
CA LEU A 144 2.17 8.88 16.23
C LEU A 144 1.56 7.91 15.21
N GLY A 145 1.18 8.40 14.03
CA GLY A 145 0.66 7.57 12.95
C GLY A 145 1.64 6.45 12.60
N PHE A 146 2.90 6.81 12.34
CA PHE A 146 3.97 5.88 12.04
C PHE A 146 4.18 4.84 13.14
N ALA A 147 4.22 5.26 14.42
CA ALA A 147 4.37 4.35 15.55
C ALA A 147 3.21 3.35 15.66
N VAL A 148 1.98 3.83 15.47
CA VAL A 148 0.76 3.01 15.44
C VAL A 148 0.82 2.05 14.23
N GLY A 149 1.25 2.52 13.06
CA GLY A 149 1.52 1.73 11.86
C GLY A 149 2.45 0.55 12.13
N TYR A 150 3.62 0.82 12.73
CA TYR A 150 4.60 -0.21 13.09
C TYR A 150 4.06 -1.26 14.04
N ILE A 151 3.27 -0.87 15.05
CA ILE A 151 2.63 -1.82 15.96
C ILE A 151 1.66 -2.71 15.18
N GLY A 152 0.86 -2.14 14.28
CA GLY A 152 -0.08 -2.90 13.45
C GLY A 152 0.60 -3.87 12.50
N GLY A 153 1.63 -3.40 11.79
CA GLY A 153 2.42 -4.22 10.89
C GLY A 153 3.18 -5.34 11.62
N GLY A 154 3.70 -5.06 12.83
CA GLY A 154 4.45 -6.03 13.63
C GLY A 154 3.59 -7.07 14.34
N LEU A 155 2.46 -6.67 14.94
CA LEU A 155 1.53 -7.58 15.61
C LEU A 155 0.99 -8.67 14.68
N LEU A 156 0.89 -8.36 13.39
CA LEU A 156 0.45 -9.32 12.38
C LEU A 156 1.37 -10.55 12.26
N PHE A 157 2.64 -10.42 12.65
CA PHE A 157 3.66 -11.46 12.55
C PHE A 157 3.95 -12.18 13.88
N LEU A 158 3.26 -11.83 14.96
CA LEU A 158 3.35 -12.50 16.26
C LEU A 158 2.25 -13.55 16.41
#